data_AF-A0A9Q9I7F3-F1
#
_entry.id   AF-A0A9Q9I7F3-F1
#
_cell.length_a   1.000
_cell.length_b   1.000
_cell.length_c   1.000
_cell.angle_alpha   90.00
_cell.angle_beta   90.00
_cell.angle_gamma   90.00
#
_symmetry.space_group_name_H-M   'P 1'
#
loop_
_entity.id
_entity.type
_entity.pdbx_description
1 polymer ?
#
loop_
_entity_poly.entity_id
_entity_poly.type
_entity_poly.pdbx_seq_one_letter_code
_entity_poly.pdbx_strand_id
1 'polypeptide(L)'
;MTVDIAAETPEADAEETFEPAGDVADGPSIIYTAYFTAAEELVEHIRAADVLNLGFRVESYLVAPEEGSDPPQIEFEFTLLSELPER
;
A
#
# COMPACT_ATOMS: atom_id res chain seq x y z
N MET A 1 -29.89 -9.56 -54.79
CA MET A 1 -28.94 -9.15 -53.73
C MET A 1 -29.80 -8.52 -52.65
N THR A 2 -30.20 -9.31 -51.67
CA THR A 2 -31.13 -8.92 -50.60
C THR A 2 -30.38 -9.15 -49.30
N VAL A 3 -30.24 -8.10 -48.49
CA VAL A 3 -29.49 -8.12 -47.23
C VAL A 3 -30.47 -8.44 -46.12
N ASP A 4 -30.22 -9.55 -45.41
CA ASP A 4 -30.91 -9.93 -44.18
C ASP A 4 -30.23 -9.21 -43.02
N ILE A 5 -31.00 -8.45 -42.23
CA ILE A 5 -30.52 -7.74 -41.05
C ILE A 5 -31.12 -8.46 -39.86
N ALA A 6 -30.41 -9.45 -39.33
CA ALA A 6 -30.76 -10.09 -38.08
C ALA A 6 -30.55 -9.09 -36.94
N ALA A 7 -31.64 -8.80 -36.22
CA ALA A 7 -31.61 -8.01 -35.00
C ALA A 7 -30.99 -8.85 -33.87
N GLU A 8 -29.80 -8.48 -33.42
CA GLU A 8 -29.20 -9.03 -32.20
C GLU A 8 -29.64 -8.18 -31.01
N THR A 9 -30.46 -8.79 -30.15
CA THR A 9 -30.80 -8.28 -28.81
C THR A 9 -29.59 -8.45 -27.90
N PRO A 10 -29.04 -7.39 -27.27
CA PRO A 10 -28.04 -7.58 -26.23
C PRO A 10 -28.75 -7.95 -24.92
N GLU A 11 -28.84 -9.24 -24.64
CA GLU A 11 -29.02 -9.77 -23.28
C GLU A 11 -27.63 -10.01 -22.68
N ALA A 12 -27.31 -9.31 -21.60
CA ALA A 12 -26.64 -9.85 -20.42
C ALA A 12 -26.29 -8.71 -19.47
N ASP A 13 -27.22 -8.51 -18.55
CA ASP A 13 -27.03 -7.96 -17.22
C ASP A 13 -25.83 -8.65 -16.56
N ALA A 14 -24.70 -7.96 -16.50
CA ALA A 14 -23.54 -8.38 -15.70
C ALA A 14 -23.59 -7.58 -14.42
N GLU A 15 -24.28 -8.10 -13.40
CA GLU A 15 -24.06 -7.71 -12.01
C GLU A 15 -22.61 -8.05 -11.67
N GLU A 16 -21.71 -7.09 -11.88
CA GLU A 16 -20.33 -7.15 -11.42
C GLU A 16 -20.35 -7.09 -9.89
N THR A 17 -20.54 -8.26 -9.29
CA THR A 17 -20.33 -8.46 -7.87
C THR A 17 -18.83 -8.29 -7.62
N PHE A 18 -18.45 -7.08 -7.22
CA PHE A 18 -17.14 -6.83 -6.65
C PHE A 18 -17.06 -7.59 -5.34
N GLU A 19 -16.44 -8.77 -5.37
CA GLU A 19 -15.91 -9.38 -4.17
C GLU A 19 -14.79 -8.43 -3.67
N PRO A 20 -14.92 -7.80 -2.49
CA PRO A 20 -13.78 -7.08 -1.95
C PRO A 20 -12.68 -8.12 -1.76
N ALA A 21 -11.50 -7.83 -2.33
CA ALA A 21 -10.27 -8.54 -2.00
C ALA A 21 -9.94 -8.24 -0.53
N GLY A 22 -10.69 -8.88 0.37
CA GLY A 22 -10.34 -9.01 1.76
C GLY A 22 -9.13 -9.92 1.78
N ASP A 23 -7.97 -9.30 1.80
CA ASP A 23 -6.73 -9.94 2.20
C ASP A 23 -6.94 -10.46 3.63
N VAL A 24 -7.43 -11.70 3.75
CA VAL A 24 -7.55 -12.39 5.04
C VAL A 24 -6.17 -13.00 5.32
N ALA A 25 -5.17 -12.15 5.48
CA ALA A 25 -3.91 -12.54 6.06
C ALA A 25 -4.13 -12.68 7.56
N ASP A 26 -3.97 -13.91 8.07
CA ASP A 26 -3.82 -14.19 9.49
C ASP A 26 -2.46 -13.58 9.92
N GLY A 27 -2.48 -12.27 10.19
CA GLY A 27 -1.30 -11.45 10.44
C GLY A 27 -1.68 -9.97 10.60
N PRO A 28 -0.79 -9.14 11.17
CA PRO A 28 -1.08 -7.74 11.41
C PRO A 28 -1.43 -6.99 10.13
N SER A 29 -2.63 -6.40 10.07
CA SER A 29 -3.08 -5.61 8.93
C SER A 29 -2.31 -4.30 8.83
N ILE A 30 -1.89 -3.95 7.61
CA ILE A 30 -1.26 -2.65 7.34
C ILE A 30 -2.31 -1.56 7.47
N ILE A 31 -2.07 -0.60 8.38
CA ILE A 31 -2.91 0.58 8.56
C ILE A 31 -2.44 1.72 7.68
N TYR A 32 -1.13 1.93 7.61
CA TYR A 32 -0.55 3.12 7.01
C TYR A 32 0.92 2.89 6.63
N THR A 33 1.34 3.43 5.49
CA THR A 33 2.75 3.41 5.06
C THR A 33 3.19 4.83 4.72
N ALA A 34 4.38 5.21 5.19
CA ALA A 34 5.00 6.51 4.95
C ALA A 34 6.49 6.37 4.65
N TYR A 35 7.02 7.36 3.94
CA TYR A 35 8.42 7.45 3.56
C TYR A 35 9.04 8.70 4.20
N PHE A 36 10.20 8.53 4.83
CA PHE A 36 10.92 9.60 5.51
C PHE A 36 12.36 9.66 5.03
N THR A 37 12.87 10.88 4.83
CA THR A 37 14.29 11.13 4.54
C THR A 37 15.07 11.54 5.79
N ALA A 38 14.37 12.07 6.80
CA ALA A 38 14.94 12.44 8.09
C ALA A 38 14.61 11.42 9.18
N ALA A 39 15.64 10.98 9.92
CA ALA A 39 15.48 10.03 11.02
C ALA A 39 14.66 10.61 12.20
N GLU A 40 14.68 11.93 12.39
CA GLU A 40 13.94 12.60 13.46
C GLU A 40 12.42 12.44 13.27
N GLU A 41 11.93 12.67 12.04
CA GLU A 41 10.52 12.51 11.69
C GLU A 41 10.05 11.05 11.84
N LEU A 42 10.88 10.09 11.44
CA LEU A 42 10.62 8.67 11.65
C LEU A 42 10.43 8.33 13.15
N VAL A 43 11.31 8.86 14.02
CA VAL A 43 11.25 8.60 15.46
C VAL A 43 9.97 9.15 16.08
N GLU A 44 9.46 10.27 15.61
CA GLU A 44 8.17 10.80 16.05
C GLU A 44 7.02 9.83 15.73
N HIS A 45 7.02 9.23 14.54
CA HIS A 45 6.00 8.24 14.14
C HIS A 45 6.11 6.93 14.92
N ILE A 46 7.34 6.46 15.19
CA ILE A 46 7.57 5.29 16.05
C ILE A 46 7.02 5.55 17.46
N ARG A 47 7.28 6.73 18.04
CA ARG A 47 6.73 7.09 19.36
C ARG A 47 5.21 7.17 19.35
N ALA A 48 4.61 7.69 18.28
CA ALA A 48 3.17 7.73 18.15
C ALA A 48 2.58 6.31 18.08
N ALA A 49 3.19 5.40 17.32
CA ALA A 49 2.78 3.99 17.27
C ALA A 49 2.86 3.31 18.64
N ASP A 50 3.95 3.54 19.38
CA ASP A 50 4.14 3.02 20.75
C ASP A 50 3.07 3.54 21.73
N VAL A 51 2.77 4.85 21.71
CA VAL A 51 1.72 5.46 22.54
C VAL A 51 0.34 4.88 22.25
N LEU A 52 0.08 4.53 20.99
CA LEU A 52 -1.17 3.91 20.56
C LEU A 52 -1.18 2.38 20.73
N ASN A 53 -0.08 1.79 21.21
CA ASN A 53 0.11 0.34 21.35
C ASN A 53 -0.15 -0.41 20.03
N LEU A 54 0.31 0.19 18.92
CA LEU A 54 0.25 -0.37 17.57
C LEU A 54 1.59 -0.99 17.18
N GLY A 55 1.55 -1.96 16.26
CA GLY A 55 2.77 -2.48 15.66
C GLY A 55 3.34 -1.52 14.63
N PHE A 56 4.63 -1.67 14.37
CA PHE A 56 5.27 -0.99 13.26
C PHE A 56 6.40 -1.83 12.68
N ARG A 57 6.69 -1.58 11.40
CA ARG A 57 7.86 -2.10 10.68
C ARG A 57 8.60 -0.90 10.09
N VAL A 58 9.92 -0.94 10.18
CA VAL A 58 10.80 0.05 9.54
C VAL A 58 11.75 -0.67 8.60
N GLU A 59 11.84 -0.18 7.38
CA GLU A 59 12.81 -0.61 6.39
C GLU A 59 13.62 0.61 5.95
N SER A 60 14.90 0.42 5.65
CA SER A 60 15.75 1.47 5.13
C SER A 60 16.38 1.05 3.81
N TYR A 61 16.45 1.98 2.89
CA TYR A 61 17.02 1.76 1.56
C TYR A 61 17.81 2.99 1.10
N LEU A 62 18.78 2.75 0.22
CA LEU A 62 19.56 3.82 -0.40
C LEU A 62 18.89 4.22 -1.70
N VAL A 63 18.55 5.50 -1.82
CA VAL A 63 17.98 6.08 -3.04
C VAL A 63 19.06 6.82 -3.80
N ALA A 64 19.27 6.41 -5.04
CA ALA A 64 20.11 7.15 -5.98
C ALA A 64 19.33 8.32 -6.57
N PRO A 65 19.93 9.51 -6.71
CA PRO A 65 19.26 10.67 -7.30
C PRO A 65 18.99 10.46 -8.79
N GLU A 66 17.88 11.01 -9.28
CA GLU A 66 17.42 10.85 -10.67
C GLU A 66 18.29 11.60 -11.69
N GLU A 67 18.82 12.77 -11.34
CA GLU A 67 19.75 13.54 -12.16
C GLU A 67 21.03 13.82 -11.37
N GLY A 68 22.12 13.19 -11.83
CA GLY A 68 23.36 13.06 -11.06
C GLY A 68 24.07 14.36 -10.73
N SER A 69 24.06 14.69 -9.44
CA SER A 69 25.09 15.49 -8.74
C SER A 69 25.01 15.32 -7.22
N ASP A 70 23.86 14.91 -6.69
CA ASP A 70 23.69 14.62 -5.27
C ASP A 70 24.29 13.25 -4.86
N PRO A 71 24.72 13.10 -3.59
CA PRO A 71 25.04 11.80 -3.04
C PRO A 71 23.76 10.96 -2.85
N PRO A 72 23.85 9.62 -2.85
CA PRO A 72 22.72 8.77 -2.50
C PRO A 72 22.25 9.07 -1.07
N GLN A 73 20.94 9.16 -0.89
CA GLN A 73 20.31 9.43 0.41
C GLN A 73 19.70 8.17 1.00
N ILE A 74 19.68 8.09 2.33
CA ILE A 74 18.95 7.04 3.04
C ILE A 74 17.49 7.48 3.13
N GLU A 75 16.58 6.61 2.73
CA GLU A 75 15.16 6.75 2.99
C GLU A 75 14.69 5.63 3.91
N PHE A 76 13.64 5.93 4.68
CA PHE A 76 13.02 5.03 5.62
C PHE A 76 11.56 4.81 5.21
N GLU A 77 11.19 3.56 4.98
CA GLU A 77 9.80 3.15 4.91
C GLU A 77 9.32 2.79 6.31
N PHE A 78 8.28 3.48 6.77
CA PHE A 78 7.58 3.18 8.00
C PHE A 78 6.21 2.59 7.65
N THR A 79 5.94 1.39 8.13
CA THR A 79 4.65 0.73 7.99
C THR A 79 4.04 0.53 9.37
N LEU A 80 2.87 1.14 9.59
CA LEU A 80 2.06 0.99 10.79
C LEU A 80 1.15 -0.23 10.65
N LEU A 81 1.10 -1.02 11.72
CA LEU A 81 0.40 -2.29 11.78
C LEU A 81 -0.72 -2.22 12.83
N SER A 82 -1.82 -2.94 12.60
CA SER A 82 -2.97 -3.03 13.53
C SER A 82 -2.62 -3.61 14.89
N GLU A 83 -1.54 -4.37 14.95
CA GLU A 83 -1.06 -5.04 16.14
C GLU A 83 0.44 -5.28 16.04
N LEU A 84 1.07 -5.54 17.18
CA LEU A 84 2.50 -5.82 17.26
C LEU A 84 2.83 -7.06 16.42
N PRO A 85 3.87 -7.02 15.56
CA PRO A 85 4.28 -8.19 14.81
C PRO A 85 4.74 -9.29 15.77
N GLU A 86 4.38 -10.54 15.46
CA GLU A 86 4.87 -11.70 16.19
C GLU A 86 6.41 -11.76 16.06
N ARG A 87 7.10 -11.87 17.20
CA ARG A 87 8.58 -11.87 17.28
C ARG A 87 9.19 -13.25 17.13
#